data_AF-A0AB74M965-F1
#
_entry.id   AF-A0AB74M965-F1
#
_cell.length_a   1.000
_cell.length_b   1.000
_cell.length_c   1.000
_cell.angle_alpha   90.00
_cell.angle_beta   90.00
_cell.angle_gamma   90.00
#
_symmetry.space_group_name_H-M   'P 1'
#
loop_
_entity.id
_entity.type
_entity.pdbx_description
1 polymer ?
#
loop_
_entity_poly.entity_id
_entity_poly.type
_entity_poly.pdbx_seq_one_letter_code
_entity_poly.pdbx_strand_id
1 'polypeptide(L)' 'MNHLMIDTETLGNGPDAAIFAIGAVFFDPFTGKLGKQFEKF' A
#
# COMPACT_ATOMS: atom_id res chain seq x y z
N MET A 1 -7.47 0.48 -14.55
CA MET A 1 -6.79 0.15 -13.29
C MET A 1 -7.49 0.86 -12.15
N ASN A 2 -8.49 0.20 -11.56
CA ASN A 2 -9.31 0.77 -10.48
C ASN A 2 -9.05 0.09 -9.13
N HIS A 3 -8.21 -0.96 -9.11
CA HIS A 3 -7.83 -1.65 -7.88
C HIS A 3 -6.53 -1.05 -7.36
N LEU A 4 -6.50 -0.74 -6.06
CA LEU A 4 -5.35 -0.19 -5.37
C LEU A 4 -4.96 -1.18 -4.27
N MET A 5 -3.70 -1.61 -4.28
CA MET A 5 -3.09 -2.30 -3.15
C MET A 5 -2.44 -1.25 -2.27
N ILE A 6 -2.60 -1.39 -0.95
CA ILE A 6 -1.97 -0.55 0.07
C ILE A 6 -1.24 -1.49 1.03
N ASP A 7 -0.02 -1.12 1.38
CA ASP A 7 0.78 -1.77 2.41
C ASP A 7 1.25 -0.73 3.43
N THR A 8 1.29 -1.12 4.71
CA THR A 8 1.60 -0.18 5.80
C THR A 8 2.59 -0.80 6.77
N GLU A 9 3.62 -0.03 7.12
CA GLU A 9 4.54 -0.37 8.19
C GLU A 9 4.21 0.44 9.44
N THR A 10 4.21 -0.21 10.60
CA THR A 10 3.78 0.39 11.87
C THR A 10 4.87 0.25 12.94
N LEU A 11 4.93 1.22 13.86
CA LEU A 11 5.88 1.21 14.98
C LEU A 11 5.34 0.43 16.20
N GLY A 12 4.56 -0.63 15.95
CA GLY A 12 3.91 -1.43 16.98
C GLY A 12 2.87 -2.36 16.37
N ASN A 13 2.22 -3.16 17.20
CA ASN A 13 1.24 -4.17 16.80
C ASN A 13 -0.11 -4.03 17.53
N GLY A 14 -0.27 -2.95 18.31
CA GLY A 14 -1.53 -2.54 18.92
C GLY A 14 -2.43 -1.75 17.95
N PRO A 15 -3.72 -1.59 18.27
CA PRO A 15 -4.67 -0.84 17.44
C PRO A 15 -4.34 0.66 17.34
N ASP A 16 -3.46 1.16 18.20
CA ASP A 16 -2.99 2.55 18.28
C ASP A 16 -1.57 2.74 17.71
N ALA A 17 -0.98 1.71 17.10
CA ALA A 17 0.35 1.79 16.52
C ALA A 17 0.43 2.87 15.43
N ALA A 18 1.43 3.74 15.52
CA ALA A 18 1.67 4.78 14.51
C ALA A 18 2.09 4.15 13.18
N ILE A 19 1.48 4.60 12.08
CA ILE A 19 1.91 4.25 10.72
C ILE A 19 3.19 5.02 10.41
N PHE A 20 4.27 4.29 10.16
CA PHE A 20 5.57 4.83 9.78
C PHE A 20 5.67 5.02 8.27
N ALA A 21 5.25 4.02 7.49
CA ALA A 21 5.36 4.07 6.05
C ALA A 21 4.10 3.58 5.35
N ILE A 22 3.86 4.10 4.14
CA ILE A 22 2.77 3.70 3.27
C ILE A 22 3.32 3.44 1.87
N GLY A 23 3.12 2.22 1.39
CA GLY A 23 3.28 1.84 -0.01
C GLY A 23 1.91 1.71 -0.67
N ALA A 24 1.78 2.14 -1.92
CA ALA A 24 0.57 1.94 -2.70
C ALA A 24 0.85 1.71 -4.18
N VAL A 25 0.07 0.81 -4.80
CA VAL A 25 0.19 0.53 -6.24
C VAL A 25 -1.18 0.23 -6.86
N PHE A 26 -1.48 0.90 -7.97
CA PHE A 26 -2.62 0.52 -8.80
C PHE A 26 -2.31 -0.78 -9.55
N PHE A 27 -3.27 -1.68 -9.63
CA PHE A 27 -3.12 -2.93 -10.38
C PHE A 27 -4.40 -3.33 -11.12
N ASP A 28 -4.25 -4.28 -12.04
CA ASP A 28 -5.34 -4.96 -12.72
C ASP A 28 -5.33 -6.45 -12.31
N PRO A 29 -6.39 -6.96 -11.65
CA PRO A 29 -6.37 -8.30 -11.07
C PRO A 29 -6.43 -9.43 -12.11
N PHE A 30 -6.84 -9.14 -13.34
CA PHE A 30 -7.00 -10.15 -14.39
C PHE A 30 -5.75 -10.26 -15.27
N THR A 31 -4.99 -9.17 -15.39
CA THR A 31 -3.79 -9.11 -16.23
C THR A 31 -2.48 -9.05 -15.46
N GLY A 32 -2.54 -8.75 -14.15
CA GLY A 32 -1.35 -8.55 -13.31
C GLY A 32 -0.56 -7.28 -13.63
N LYS A 33 -1.04 -6.42 -14.55
CA LYS A 33 -0.36 -5.18 -14.89
C LYS A 33 -0.38 -4.22 -13.71
N LEU A 34 0.79 -3.62 -13.44
CA LEU A 34 0.96 -2.60 -12.41
C LEU A 34 0.91 -1.20 -13.01
N GLY A 35 0.44 -0.26 -12.21
CA GLY A 35 0.28 1.15 -12.56
C GLY A 35 1.15 2.09 -11.75
N LYS A 36 0.61 3.28 -11.49
CA LYS A 36 1.28 4.28 -10.65
C LYS A 36 1.54 3.72 -9.26
N GLN A 37 2.70 4.08 -8.73
CA GLN A 37 3.17 3.66 -7.42
C GLN A 37 3.39 4.90 -6.54
N PHE A 38 3.27 4.70 -5.23
CA PHE A 38 3.56 5.68 -4.21
C PHE A 38 4.29 4.99 -3.06
N GLU A 39 5.30 5.66 -2.52
CA GLU A 39 6.04 5.21 -1.35
C GLU A 39 6.44 6.43 -0.52
N LYS A 40 6.14 6.40 0.77
CA LYS A 40 6.58 7.42 1.72
C LYS A 40 6.77 6.85 3.13
N PHE A 41 7.81 7.34 3.79
CA PHE A 41 8.20 7.08 5.17
C PHE A 41 8.04 8.36 6.02
#